data_AF-A0A354GXA7-F1
#
_entry.id   AF-A0A354GXA7-F1
#
_cell.length_a   1.000
_cell.length_b   1.000
_cell.length_c   1.000
_cell.angle_alpha   90.00
_cell.angle_beta   90.00
_cell.angle_gamma   90.00
#
_symmetry.space_group_name_H-M   'P 1'
#
loop_
_entity.id
_entity.type
_entity.pdbx_description
1 polymer ?
#
loop_
_entity_poly.entity_id
_entity_poly.type
_entity_poly.pdbx_seq_one_letter_code
_entity_poly.pdbx_strand_id
1 'polypeptide(L)'
;MTAYLLLGLTLLAGYLIGAVPFGWLIARSRGVDIMRHGSGNIGATNVGRVLGSRVGALVFVLDFAKGALPVLAASWLARFAGTDLPPDTLPVGAGAAAFLGHLFPIYLRFRGGKGVATGVGVVAVLLPITAVIVLGAWVVVLAATRYVALASLAAVVLLSGLRMTLIHEPLSWDHAVVTAFCLFGTALVCLRHVGNIRRLALGTEHRLKDSATMLLFSKIVHVLALGLWFGTACFFTVAALSLFQTFETESLKDKEARPLWFPLPEEYAKEPPSARFPDPLRKEQGSRAAGAAVGPIFVWYYGIQAGCAVVSAITALGWWFSRKGRVPGVRAVLLLLALAGVGLGWGLERVVADLRVPRDQLTDAVLQGATSDVQPAEDARAAFVRWHGYSLLDNFAVLALVTVAMALAAQLPTDAPRMLDHEKKIV
;
A
#
# COMPACT_ATOMS: atom_id res chain seq x y z
N MET A 1 16.55 -24.19 -29.76
CA MET A 1 17.92 -23.62 -29.63
C MET A 1 17.92 -22.09 -29.73
N THR A 2 17.19 -21.49 -30.67
CA THR A 2 17.14 -20.04 -30.93
C THR A 2 16.62 -19.20 -29.74
N ALA A 3 15.57 -19.66 -29.05
CA ALA A 3 14.98 -18.95 -27.91
C ALA A 3 15.92 -18.86 -26.69
N TYR A 4 16.63 -19.93 -26.37
CA TYR A 4 17.61 -19.95 -25.27
C TYR A 4 18.86 -19.12 -25.58
N LEU A 5 19.31 -19.10 -26.83
CA LEU A 5 20.38 -18.21 -27.27
C LEU A 5 19.97 -16.75 -27.12
N LEU A 6 18.76 -16.41 -27.54
CA LEU A 6 18.19 -15.07 -27.38
C LEU A 6 18.10 -14.65 -25.91
N LEU A 7 17.64 -15.55 -25.04
CA LEU A 7 17.65 -15.34 -23.60
C LEU A 7 19.06 -15.11 -23.07
N GLY A 8 20.03 -15.93 -23.46
CA GLY A 8 21.43 -15.77 -23.05
C GLY A 8 22.02 -14.42 -23.45
N LEU A 9 21.78 -13.98 -24.69
CA LEU A 9 22.20 -12.65 -25.17
C LEU A 9 21.49 -11.53 -24.42
N THR A 10 20.20 -11.69 -24.12
CA THR A 10 19.41 -10.72 -23.35
C THR A 10 19.95 -10.57 -21.94
N LEU A 11 20.28 -11.68 -21.26
CA LEU A 11 20.90 -11.68 -19.94
C LEU A 11 22.28 -11.01 -19.96
N LEU A 12 23.13 -11.36 -20.93
CA LEU A 12 24.45 -10.77 -21.07
C LEU A 12 24.39 -9.26 -21.31
N ALA A 13 23.56 -8.83 -22.27
CA ALA A 13 23.39 -7.41 -22.57
C ALA A 13 22.81 -6.64 -21.38
N GLY A 14 21.75 -7.18 -20.74
CA GLY A 14 21.16 -6.59 -19.55
C GLY A 14 22.19 -6.41 -18.43
N TYR A 15 22.99 -7.44 -18.14
CA TYR A 15 24.04 -7.37 -17.13
C TYR A 15 25.10 -6.30 -17.44
N LEU A 16 25.65 -6.29 -18.66
CA LEU A 16 26.69 -5.33 -19.03
C LEU A 16 26.19 -3.88 -18.99
N ILE A 17 24.97 -3.62 -19.46
CA ILE A 17 24.33 -2.30 -19.38
C ILE A 17 24.09 -1.90 -17.91
N GLY A 18 23.54 -2.81 -17.10
CA GLY A 18 23.32 -2.57 -15.67
C GLY A 18 24.61 -2.35 -14.88
N ALA A 19 25.70 -3.01 -15.30
CA ALA A 19 27.00 -2.92 -14.66
C ALA A 19 27.68 -1.56 -14.85
N VAL A 20 27.25 -0.73 -15.81
CA VAL A 20 27.82 0.61 -16.02
C VAL A 20 27.67 1.45 -14.73
N PRO A 21 28.78 1.86 -14.08
CA PRO A 21 28.72 2.48 -12.76
C PRO A 21 28.66 4.01 -12.88
N PHE A 22 27.53 4.55 -13.34
CA PHE A 22 27.37 5.99 -13.63
C PHE A 22 27.78 6.90 -12.47
N GLY A 23 27.39 6.59 -11.24
CA GLY A 23 27.78 7.43 -10.10
C GLY A 23 29.29 7.43 -9.81
N TRP A 24 29.99 6.33 -10.10
CA TRP A 24 31.45 6.28 -10.04
C TRP A 24 32.09 7.07 -11.19
N LEU A 25 31.64 6.86 -12.43
CA LEU A 25 32.15 7.56 -13.62
C LEU A 25 32.00 9.08 -13.49
N ILE A 26 30.81 9.52 -13.08
CA ILE A 26 30.49 10.94 -12.92
C ILE A 26 31.30 11.55 -11.79
N ALA A 27 31.49 10.85 -10.66
CA ALA A 27 32.32 11.35 -9.58
C ALA A 27 33.80 11.44 -9.98
N ARG A 28 34.30 10.41 -10.66
CA ARG A 28 35.69 10.35 -11.14
C ARG A 28 35.99 11.45 -12.14
N SER A 29 35.04 11.76 -13.04
CA SER A 29 35.16 12.88 -13.99
C SER A 29 35.30 14.25 -13.31
N ARG A 30 34.87 14.37 -12.05
CA ARG A 30 35.01 15.57 -11.21
C ARG A 30 36.18 15.46 -10.23
N GLY A 31 37.09 14.52 -10.43
CA GLY A 31 38.27 14.33 -9.58
C GLY A 31 38.00 13.69 -8.20
N VAL A 32 36.78 13.18 -7.95
CA VAL A 32 36.39 12.63 -6.65
C VAL A 32 36.29 11.11 -6.69
N ASP A 33 36.97 10.45 -5.76
CA ASP A 33 36.77 9.02 -5.49
C ASP A 33 35.56 8.83 -4.55
N ILE A 34 34.38 8.57 -5.13
CA ILE A 34 33.12 8.45 -4.37
C ILE A 34 33.11 7.27 -3.38
N MET A 35 33.94 6.25 -3.61
CA MET A 35 34.01 5.08 -2.71
C MET A 35 34.71 5.41 -1.39
N ARG A 36 35.46 6.52 -1.33
CA ARG A 36 36.13 7.01 -0.12
C ARG A 36 35.37 8.12 0.61
N HIS A 37 34.23 8.56 0.08
CA HIS A 37 33.48 9.72 0.62
C HIS A 37 32.05 9.37 0.99
N GLY A 38 31.52 10.08 2.00
CA GLY A 38 30.16 9.91 2.50
C GLY A 38 29.92 8.47 2.99
N SER A 39 28.97 7.76 2.38
CA SER A 39 28.69 6.37 2.72
C SER A 39 29.54 5.35 1.97
N GLY A 40 30.48 5.78 1.11
CA GLY A 40 31.30 4.93 0.25
C GLY A 40 30.52 4.18 -0.85
N ASN A 41 29.25 4.51 -1.06
CA ASN A 41 28.41 3.87 -2.07
C ASN A 41 28.44 4.69 -3.38
N ILE A 42 28.33 4.03 -4.53
CA ILE A 42 28.34 4.68 -5.83
C ILE A 42 26.97 5.24 -6.25
N GLY A 43 25.90 4.94 -5.51
CA GLY A 43 24.54 5.34 -5.87
C GLY A 43 24.24 6.84 -5.71
N ALA A 44 23.16 7.26 -6.36
CA ALA A 44 22.67 8.64 -6.43
C ALA A 44 22.65 9.38 -5.09
N THR A 45 22.22 8.74 -4.01
CA THR A 45 22.15 9.37 -2.68
C THR A 45 23.51 9.81 -2.15
N ASN A 46 24.55 9.00 -2.34
CA ASN A 46 25.90 9.35 -1.88
C ASN A 46 26.53 10.39 -2.80
N VAL A 47 26.36 10.22 -4.12
CA VAL A 47 26.81 11.21 -5.09
C VAL A 47 26.16 12.56 -4.83
N GLY A 48 24.85 12.60 -4.58
CA GLY A 48 24.13 13.81 -4.24
C GLY A 48 24.62 14.49 -2.96
N ARG A 49 25.07 13.70 -1.97
CA ARG A 49 25.66 14.20 -0.73
C ARG A 49 27.04 14.82 -0.94
N VAL A 50 27.87 14.19 -1.78
CA VAL A 50 29.28 14.59 -1.97
C VAL A 50 29.43 15.65 -3.06
N LEU A 51 28.65 15.57 -4.14
CA LEU A 51 28.79 16.40 -5.35
C LEU A 51 27.56 17.29 -5.64
N GLY A 52 26.55 17.27 -4.76
CA GLY A 52 25.34 18.09 -4.87
C GLY A 52 24.14 17.39 -5.51
N SER A 53 22.94 17.84 -5.14
CA SER A 53 21.66 17.19 -5.47
C SER A 53 21.40 17.05 -6.97
N ARG A 54 21.81 18.03 -7.78
CA ARG A 54 21.67 17.97 -9.26
C ARG A 54 22.47 16.82 -9.87
N VAL A 55 23.69 16.59 -9.38
CA VAL A 55 24.54 15.48 -9.83
C VAL A 55 23.96 14.14 -9.35
N GLY A 56 23.47 14.09 -8.10
CA GLY A 56 22.75 12.93 -7.58
C GLY A 56 21.51 12.57 -8.41
N ALA A 57 20.72 13.57 -8.82
CA ALA A 57 19.55 13.38 -9.67
C ALA A 57 19.92 12.83 -11.06
N LEU A 58 20.99 13.34 -11.67
CA LEU A 58 21.50 12.79 -12.93
C LEU A 58 21.89 11.31 -12.79
N VAL A 59 22.64 10.96 -11.73
CA VAL A 59 22.99 9.56 -11.45
C VAL A 59 21.75 8.70 -11.25
N PHE A 60 20.73 9.20 -10.54
CA PHE A 60 19.47 8.49 -10.36
C PHE A 60 18.80 8.21 -11.70
N VAL A 61 18.68 9.21 -12.58
CA VAL A 61 18.05 9.06 -13.90
C VAL A 61 18.81 8.03 -14.75
N LEU A 62 20.14 8.07 -14.75
CA LEU A 62 20.96 7.11 -15.51
C LEU A 62 20.88 5.69 -14.93
N ASP A 63 20.92 5.55 -13.61
CA ASP A 63 20.77 4.25 -12.94
C ASP A 63 19.34 3.69 -13.07
N PHE A 64 18.32 4.54 -13.18
CA PHE A 64 16.95 4.16 -13.51
C PHE A 64 16.88 3.71 -14.97
N ALA A 65 17.44 4.49 -15.89
CA ALA A 65 17.40 4.21 -17.34
C ALA A 65 18.09 2.88 -17.68
N LYS A 66 19.22 2.55 -17.06
CA LYS A 66 19.88 1.26 -17.28
C LYS A 66 19.07 0.06 -16.73
N GLY A 67 18.09 0.29 -15.86
CA GLY A 67 17.11 -0.71 -15.46
C GLY A 67 15.92 -0.80 -16.42
N ALA A 68 15.40 0.36 -16.86
CA ALA A 68 14.21 0.44 -17.70
C ALA A 68 14.48 0.06 -19.17
N LEU A 69 15.55 0.58 -19.77
CA LEU A 69 15.81 0.44 -21.21
C LEU A 69 16.06 -1.01 -21.64
N PRO A 70 16.84 -1.85 -20.93
CA PRO A 70 16.98 -3.25 -21.29
C PRO A 70 15.68 -4.02 -21.22
N VAL A 71 14.82 -3.72 -20.24
CA VAL A 71 13.51 -4.37 -20.08
C VAL A 71 12.60 -3.97 -21.24
N LEU A 72 12.53 -2.68 -21.58
CA LEU A 72 11.76 -2.21 -22.73
C LEU A 72 12.22 -2.89 -24.02
N ALA A 73 13.52 -2.91 -24.29
CA ALA A 73 14.07 -3.56 -25.47
C ALA A 73 13.72 -5.05 -25.52
N ALA A 74 13.83 -5.76 -24.39
CA ALA A 74 13.48 -7.17 -24.29
C ALA A 74 11.96 -7.42 -24.41
N SER A 75 11.10 -6.52 -23.91
CA SER A 75 9.65 -6.58 -24.12
C SER A 75 9.28 -6.44 -25.60
N TRP A 76 9.92 -5.52 -26.32
CA TRP A 76 9.74 -5.36 -27.77
C TRP A 76 10.23 -6.59 -28.52
N LEU A 77 11.42 -7.10 -28.17
CA LEU A 77 11.99 -8.29 -28.78
C LEU A 77 11.13 -9.53 -28.58
N ALA A 78 10.58 -9.73 -27.38
CA ALA A 78 9.68 -10.85 -27.08
C ALA A 78 8.43 -10.87 -27.97
N ARG A 79 7.87 -9.69 -28.32
CA ARG A 79 6.70 -9.57 -29.19
C ARG A 79 6.98 -9.94 -30.64
N PHE A 80 8.19 -9.65 -31.14
CA PHE A 80 8.54 -9.87 -32.54
C PHE A 80 9.24 -11.21 -32.80
N ALA A 81 9.96 -11.74 -31.80
CA ALA A 81 10.77 -12.95 -31.97
C ALA A 81 9.96 -14.26 -31.91
N GLY A 82 8.70 -14.23 -31.47
CA GLY A 82 7.83 -15.41 -31.40
C GLY A 82 8.45 -16.57 -30.63
N THR A 83 8.81 -16.36 -29.36
CA THR A 83 9.53 -17.37 -28.58
C THR A 83 8.60 -18.28 -27.79
N ASP A 84 8.89 -19.58 -27.76
CA ASP A 84 8.23 -20.57 -26.88
C ASP A 84 8.63 -20.44 -25.39
N LEU A 85 9.23 -19.32 -24.99
CA LEU A 85 9.57 -19.06 -23.59
C LEU A 85 8.30 -18.70 -22.81
N PRO A 86 8.26 -18.99 -21.49
CA PRO A 86 7.16 -18.53 -20.65
C PRO A 86 6.96 -17.00 -20.76
N PRO A 87 5.73 -16.50 -20.55
CA PRO A 87 5.44 -15.07 -20.57
C PRO A 87 6.41 -14.27 -19.71
N ASP A 88 6.75 -13.06 -20.17
CA ASP A 88 7.65 -12.11 -19.51
C ASP A 88 9.08 -12.60 -19.21
N THR A 89 9.49 -13.80 -19.65
CA THR A 89 10.82 -14.36 -19.37
C THR A 89 11.96 -13.45 -19.88
N LEU A 90 11.85 -12.97 -21.13
CA LEU A 90 12.86 -12.07 -21.71
C LEU A 90 12.93 -10.72 -20.97
N PRO A 91 11.84 -9.96 -20.79
CA PRO A 91 11.90 -8.68 -20.11
C PRO A 91 12.29 -8.80 -18.62
N VAL A 92 11.80 -9.82 -17.91
CA VAL A 92 12.23 -10.07 -16.52
C VAL A 92 13.71 -10.47 -16.48
N GLY A 93 14.16 -11.32 -17.40
CA GLY A 93 15.57 -11.70 -17.52
C GLY A 93 16.48 -10.50 -17.74
N ALA A 94 16.13 -9.62 -18.69
CA ALA A 94 16.86 -8.38 -18.94
C ALA A 94 16.93 -7.49 -17.67
N GLY A 95 15.80 -7.33 -16.99
CA GLY A 95 15.71 -6.54 -15.76
C GLY A 95 16.49 -7.12 -14.59
N ALA A 96 16.38 -8.43 -14.37
CA ALA A 96 17.13 -9.15 -13.34
C ALA A 96 18.63 -9.06 -13.59
N ALA A 97 19.07 -9.24 -14.84
CA ALA A 97 20.47 -9.11 -15.22
C ALA A 97 20.98 -7.68 -15.03
N ALA A 98 20.22 -6.66 -15.46
CA ALA A 98 20.59 -5.26 -15.26
C ALA A 98 20.66 -4.87 -13.78
N PHE A 99 19.72 -5.36 -12.98
CA PHE A 99 19.73 -5.19 -11.53
C PHE A 99 20.99 -5.83 -10.92
N LEU A 100 21.28 -7.10 -11.23
CA LEU A 100 22.48 -7.78 -10.76
C LEU A 100 23.77 -7.08 -11.21
N GLY A 101 23.82 -6.58 -12.45
CA GLY A 101 24.92 -5.77 -12.95
C GLY A 101 25.16 -4.52 -12.08
N HIS A 102 24.11 -3.80 -11.68
CA HIS A 102 24.26 -2.65 -10.78
C HIS A 102 24.78 -3.05 -9.38
N LEU A 103 24.35 -4.19 -8.85
CA LEU A 103 24.76 -4.67 -7.53
C LEU A 103 26.21 -5.17 -7.54
N PHE A 104 26.59 -5.85 -8.62
CA PHE A 104 27.87 -6.54 -8.78
C PHE A 104 28.51 -6.19 -10.14
N PRO A 105 28.88 -4.93 -10.37
CA PRO A 105 29.41 -4.50 -11.66
C PRO A 105 30.79 -5.07 -11.90
N ILE A 106 30.97 -5.76 -13.03
CA ILE A 106 32.27 -6.33 -13.43
C ILE A 106 33.36 -5.25 -13.49
N TYR A 107 33.00 -4.04 -13.93
CA TYR A 107 33.92 -2.90 -14.08
C TYR A 107 34.50 -2.39 -12.75
N LEU A 108 33.87 -2.68 -11.61
CA LEU A 108 34.34 -2.29 -10.28
C LEU A 108 34.64 -3.50 -9.40
N ARG A 109 35.10 -4.61 -10.00
CA ARG A 109 35.45 -5.86 -9.28
C ARG A 109 34.28 -6.32 -8.39
N PHE A 110 33.06 -6.26 -8.93
CA PHE A 110 31.81 -6.65 -8.30
C PHE A 110 31.42 -5.85 -7.04
N ARG A 111 31.98 -4.64 -6.86
CA ARG A 111 31.63 -3.72 -5.77
C ARG A 111 30.68 -2.62 -6.26
N GLY A 112 29.39 -2.93 -6.25
CA GLY A 112 28.34 -2.05 -6.80
C GLY A 112 27.47 -1.35 -5.77
N GLY A 113 26.35 -0.83 -6.27
CA GLY A 113 25.38 -0.09 -5.47
C GLY A 113 24.41 -0.98 -4.69
N LYS A 114 23.24 -0.42 -4.39
CA LYS A 114 22.15 -1.07 -3.63
C LYS A 114 20.94 -1.42 -4.48
N GLY A 115 20.92 -1.02 -5.74
CA GLY A 115 19.90 -1.44 -6.71
C GLY A 115 18.59 -0.66 -6.69
N VAL A 116 18.38 0.31 -5.80
CA VAL A 116 17.06 0.97 -5.68
C VAL A 116 16.63 1.68 -6.98
N ALA A 117 17.48 2.53 -7.55
CA ALA A 117 17.15 3.27 -8.78
C ALA A 117 16.97 2.33 -9.99
N THR A 118 17.89 1.38 -10.17
CA THR A 118 17.81 0.38 -11.24
C THR A 118 16.61 -0.53 -11.09
N GLY A 119 16.31 -0.98 -9.87
CA GLY A 119 15.13 -1.80 -9.57
C GLY A 119 13.83 -1.06 -9.85
N VAL A 120 13.71 0.22 -9.45
CA VAL A 120 12.55 1.05 -9.82
C VAL A 120 12.44 1.22 -11.33
N GLY A 121 13.57 1.34 -12.05
CA GLY A 121 13.58 1.33 -13.52
C GLY A 121 13.01 0.05 -14.13
N VAL A 122 13.40 -1.11 -13.60
CA VAL A 122 12.86 -2.41 -14.04
C VAL A 122 11.36 -2.50 -13.76
N VAL A 123 10.95 -2.20 -12.54
CA VAL A 123 9.55 -2.29 -12.10
C VAL A 123 8.66 -1.27 -12.80
N ALA A 124 9.17 -0.09 -13.18
CA ALA A 124 8.42 0.90 -13.94
C ALA A 124 7.97 0.40 -15.31
N VAL A 125 8.73 -0.52 -15.92
CA VAL A 125 8.38 -1.12 -17.21
C VAL A 125 7.51 -2.35 -17.01
N LEU A 126 7.87 -3.24 -16.08
CA LEU A 126 7.13 -4.49 -15.85
C LEU A 126 5.77 -4.25 -15.18
N LEU A 127 5.71 -3.32 -14.22
CA LEU A 127 4.60 -3.11 -13.30
C LEU A 127 4.36 -1.59 -13.08
N PRO A 128 3.97 -0.83 -14.11
CA PRO A 128 3.93 0.64 -14.06
C PRO A 128 3.06 1.19 -12.94
N ILE A 129 1.87 0.61 -12.70
CA ILE A 129 0.96 1.03 -11.64
C ILE A 129 1.60 0.78 -10.26
N THR A 130 2.14 -0.42 -10.04
CA THR A 130 2.83 -0.77 -8.78
C THR A 130 4.06 0.12 -8.56
N ALA A 131 4.81 0.45 -9.62
CA ALA A 131 5.95 1.34 -9.55
C ALA A 131 5.56 2.74 -9.04
N VAL A 132 4.45 3.30 -9.53
CA VAL A 132 3.91 4.59 -9.06
C VAL A 132 3.51 4.50 -7.59
N ILE A 133 2.84 3.43 -7.17
CA ILE A 133 2.42 3.24 -5.78
C ILE A 133 3.63 3.16 -4.84
N VAL A 134 4.63 2.31 -5.15
CA VAL A 134 5.80 2.14 -4.29
C VAL A 134 6.72 3.36 -4.30
N LEU A 135 6.80 4.09 -5.41
CA LEU A 135 7.51 5.37 -5.48
C LEU A 135 6.80 6.43 -4.64
N GLY A 136 5.46 6.49 -4.71
CA GLY A 136 4.65 7.36 -3.85
C GLY A 136 4.89 7.05 -2.37
N ALA A 137 4.83 5.77 -1.98
CA ALA A 137 5.13 5.33 -0.62
C ALA A 137 6.56 5.69 -0.19
N TRP A 138 7.55 5.50 -1.07
CA TRP A 138 8.93 5.91 -0.83
C TRP A 138 9.04 7.41 -0.56
N VAL A 139 8.37 8.24 -1.36
CA VAL A 139 8.35 9.70 -1.19
C VAL A 139 7.70 10.08 0.13
N VAL A 140 6.58 9.46 0.51
CA VAL A 140 5.92 9.70 1.81
C VAL A 140 6.83 9.32 2.98
N VAL A 141 7.44 8.12 2.96
CA VAL A 141 8.34 7.68 4.04
C VAL A 141 9.57 8.58 4.12
N LEU A 142 10.16 8.98 2.99
CA LEU A 142 11.27 9.93 2.97
C LEU A 142 10.84 11.32 3.50
N ALA A 143 9.66 11.77 3.09
CA ALA A 143 9.05 13.01 3.52
C ALA A 143 8.57 12.98 4.98
N ALA A 144 8.46 11.83 5.61
CA ALA A 144 8.17 11.73 7.04
C ALA A 144 9.45 11.61 7.87
N THR A 145 10.39 10.76 7.43
CA THR A 145 11.48 10.28 8.28
C THR A 145 12.83 10.90 7.93
N ARG A 146 13.00 11.38 6.70
CA ARG A 146 14.28 11.84 6.11
C ARG A 146 15.34 10.76 5.97
N TYR A 147 14.98 9.48 6.15
CA TYR A 147 15.88 8.36 5.96
C TYR A 147 15.64 7.71 4.60
N VAL A 148 16.57 7.91 3.67
CA VAL A 148 16.51 7.29 2.33
C VAL A 148 16.56 5.76 2.40
N ALA A 149 17.32 5.21 3.34
CA ALA A 149 17.39 3.76 3.54
C ALA A 149 16.05 3.18 3.99
N LEU A 150 15.38 3.81 4.96
CA LEU A 150 14.07 3.37 5.45
C LEU A 150 13.01 3.46 4.36
N ALA A 151 12.97 4.56 3.61
CA ALA A 151 12.07 4.71 2.47
C ALA A 151 12.29 3.59 1.42
N SER A 152 13.55 3.26 1.12
CA SER A 152 13.89 2.23 0.15
C SER A 152 13.49 0.83 0.61
N LEU A 153 13.72 0.51 1.88
CA LEU A 153 13.30 -0.76 2.49
C LEU A 153 11.77 -0.90 2.52
N ALA A 154 11.07 0.14 2.93
CA ALA A 154 9.60 0.16 2.94
C ALA A 154 9.03 -0.04 1.53
N ALA A 155 9.61 0.61 0.51
CA ALA A 155 9.15 0.50 -0.87
C ALA A 155 9.31 -0.93 -1.45
N VAL A 156 10.43 -1.61 -1.18
CA VAL A 156 10.63 -2.99 -1.69
C VAL A 156 9.78 -4.02 -0.95
N VAL A 157 9.57 -3.84 0.36
CA VAL A 157 8.63 -4.67 1.11
C VAL A 157 7.20 -4.47 0.59
N LEU A 158 6.80 -3.21 0.35
CA LEU A 158 5.49 -2.90 -0.23
C LEU A 158 5.34 -3.49 -1.64
N LEU A 159 6.37 -3.42 -2.49
CA LEU A 159 6.37 -4.03 -3.82
C LEU A 159 6.01 -5.53 -3.76
N SER A 160 6.73 -6.28 -2.92
CA SER A 160 6.48 -7.71 -2.75
C SER A 160 5.12 -8.00 -2.11
N GLY A 161 4.73 -7.20 -1.11
CA GLY A 161 3.43 -7.32 -0.45
C GLY A 161 2.27 -7.12 -1.44
N LEU A 162 2.29 -6.04 -2.21
CA LEU A 162 1.28 -5.76 -3.25
C LEU A 162 1.23 -6.87 -4.30
N ARG A 163 2.39 -7.39 -4.72
CA ARG A 163 2.45 -8.49 -5.69
C ARG A 163 1.80 -9.77 -5.15
N MET A 164 1.97 -10.06 -3.86
CA MET A 164 1.38 -11.24 -3.21
C MET A 164 -0.12 -11.10 -2.95
N THR A 165 -0.62 -9.89 -2.73
CA THR A 165 -2.01 -9.68 -2.27
C THR A 165 -2.97 -9.26 -3.37
N LEU A 166 -2.49 -8.54 -4.40
CA LEU A 166 -3.36 -7.99 -5.45
C LEU A 166 -3.50 -8.90 -6.67
N ILE A 167 -2.59 -9.86 -6.83
CA ILE A 167 -2.61 -10.80 -7.96
C ILE A 167 -3.26 -12.10 -7.49
N HIS A 168 -4.28 -12.55 -8.22
CA HIS A 168 -4.86 -13.87 -8.00
C HIS A 168 -3.84 -14.94 -8.41
N GLU A 169 -3.65 -15.96 -7.57
CA GLU A 169 -2.64 -17.01 -7.76
C GLU A 169 -1.26 -16.46 -8.19
N PRO A 170 -0.58 -15.66 -7.34
CA PRO A 170 0.65 -14.96 -7.72
C PRO A 170 1.83 -15.88 -8.04
N LEU A 171 1.72 -17.18 -7.72
CA LEU A 171 2.70 -18.23 -7.94
C LEU A 171 2.34 -19.14 -9.13
N SER A 172 1.23 -18.88 -9.84
CA SER A 172 0.87 -19.57 -11.07
C SER A 172 1.93 -19.36 -12.16
N TRP A 173 1.97 -20.25 -13.15
CA TRP A 173 2.95 -20.22 -14.23
C TRP A 173 3.01 -18.87 -14.97
N ASP A 174 1.87 -18.21 -15.14
CA ASP A 174 1.76 -16.91 -15.84
C ASP A 174 2.31 -15.73 -15.03
N HIS A 175 2.50 -15.91 -13.72
CA HIS A 175 2.88 -14.82 -12.81
C HIS A 175 4.18 -15.08 -12.06
N ALA A 176 4.62 -16.34 -12.01
CA ALA A 176 5.74 -16.81 -11.20
C ALA A 176 7.04 -16.07 -11.49
N VAL A 177 7.37 -15.78 -12.75
CA VAL A 177 8.66 -15.16 -13.13
C VAL A 177 8.77 -13.72 -12.60
N VAL A 178 7.75 -12.89 -12.83
CA VAL A 178 7.70 -11.51 -12.31
C VAL A 178 7.61 -11.51 -10.78
N THR A 179 6.85 -12.43 -10.21
CA THR A 179 6.73 -12.61 -8.76
C THR A 179 8.06 -12.98 -8.13
N ALA A 180 8.79 -13.95 -8.70
CA ALA A 180 10.10 -14.36 -8.26
C ALA A 180 11.10 -13.20 -8.32
N PHE A 181 11.06 -12.39 -9.38
CA PHE A 181 11.87 -11.17 -9.47
C PHE A 181 11.57 -10.17 -8.34
N CYS A 182 10.29 -9.92 -8.03
CA CYS A 182 9.92 -8.99 -6.95
C CYS A 182 10.44 -9.48 -5.59
N LEU A 183 10.26 -10.76 -5.27
CA LEU A 183 10.73 -11.36 -4.02
C LEU A 183 12.25 -11.39 -3.93
N PHE A 184 12.92 -11.85 -5.00
CA PHE A 184 14.38 -11.92 -5.08
C PHE A 184 15.03 -10.54 -5.02
N GLY A 185 14.52 -9.59 -5.80
CA GLY A 185 14.97 -8.19 -5.80
C GLY A 185 14.81 -7.57 -4.42
N THR A 186 13.68 -7.80 -3.75
CA THR A 186 13.44 -7.33 -2.38
C THR A 186 14.46 -7.90 -1.40
N ALA A 187 14.68 -9.22 -1.43
CA ALA A 187 15.67 -9.88 -0.59
C ALA A 187 17.07 -9.29 -0.80
N LEU A 188 17.51 -9.14 -2.06
CA LEU A 188 18.82 -8.55 -2.36
C LEU A 188 18.93 -7.09 -1.92
N VAL A 189 17.90 -6.25 -2.13
CA VAL A 189 17.93 -4.86 -1.64
C VAL A 189 18.07 -4.84 -0.12
N CYS A 190 17.32 -5.67 0.62
CA CYS A 190 17.41 -5.79 2.07
C CYS A 190 18.82 -6.21 2.51
N LEU A 191 19.41 -7.23 1.87
CA LEU A 191 20.78 -7.68 2.14
C LEU A 191 21.81 -6.58 1.88
N ARG A 192 21.68 -5.83 0.78
CA ARG A 192 22.55 -4.67 0.47
C ARG A 192 22.35 -3.49 1.44
N HIS A 193 21.28 -3.50 2.23
CA HIS A 193 20.97 -2.49 3.24
C HIS A 193 21.26 -2.93 4.68
N VAL A 194 21.82 -4.12 4.94
CA VAL A 194 22.13 -4.59 6.32
C VAL A 194 22.90 -3.54 7.13
N GLY A 195 23.89 -2.89 6.54
CA GLY A 195 24.62 -1.80 7.21
C GLY A 195 23.75 -0.58 7.55
N ASN A 196 22.75 -0.25 6.72
CA ASN A 196 21.78 0.80 7.02
C ASN A 196 20.77 0.38 8.08
N ILE A 197 20.31 -0.88 8.03
CA ILE A 197 19.41 -1.44 9.04
C ILE A 197 20.07 -1.37 10.42
N ARG A 198 21.35 -1.78 10.51
CA ARG A 198 22.12 -1.66 11.76
C ARG A 198 22.22 -0.21 12.24
N ARG A 199 22.52 0.75 11.35
CA ARG A 199 22.58 2.17 11.73
C ARG A 199 21.22 2.76 12.10
N LEU A 200 20.13 2.32 11.47
CA LEU A 200 18.76 2.71 11.84
C LEU A 200 18.43 2.23 13.25
N ALA A 201 18.73 0.96 13.56
CA ALA A 201 18.53 0.39 14.89
C ALA A 201 19.35 1.10 15.97
N LEU A 202 20.57 1.55 15.63
CA LEU A 202 21.45 2.30 16.52
C LEU A 202 21.18 3.81 16.54
N GLY A 203 20.24 4.33 15.74
CA GLY A 203 19.99 5.77 15.62
C GLY A 203 21.13 6.58 14.98
N THR A 204 22.04 5.93 14.26
CA THR A 204 23.23 6.54 13.62
C THR A 204 23.14 6.65 12.10
N GLU A 205 21.98 6.31 11.51
CA GLU A 205 21.78 6.39 10.05
C GLU A 205 21.78 7.85 9.58
N HIS A 206 22.32 8.10 8.39
CA HIS A 206 22.35 9.44 7.83
C HIS A 206 20.95 9.93 7.48
N ARG A 207 20.57 11.05 8.10
CA ARG A 207 19.34 11.77 7.85
C ARG A 207 19.56 12.86 6.80
N LEU A 208 18.62 13.04 5.87
CA LEU A 208 18.63 14.21 4.98
C LEU A 208 18.39 15.48 5.80
N LYS A 209 19.02 16.59 5.38
CA LYS A 209 18.77 17.91 5.98
C LYS A 209 17.29 18.27 5.80
N ASP A 210 16.67 18.75 6.87
CA ASP A 210 15.31 19.26 6.81
C ASP A 210 15.25 20.51 5.92
N SER A 211 14.21 20.60 5.10
CA SER A 211 13.90 21.78 4.30
C SER A 211 12.45 22.19 4.52
N ALA A 212 12.16 23.49 4.33
CA ALA A 212 10.80 24.02 4.42
C ALA A 212 9.86 23.28 3.46
N THR A 213 10.32 22.98 2.24
CA THR A 213 9.57 22.23 1.23
C THR A 213 9.19 20.83 1.72
N MET A 214 10.12 20.08 2.32
CA MET A 214 9.82 18.73 2.81
C MET A 214 8.90 18.74 4.03
N LEU A 215 8.97 19.77 4.88
CA LEU A 215 8.03 19.94 5.98
C LEU A 215 6.63 20.25 5.45
N LEU A 216 6.51 21.22 4.53
CA LEU A 216 5.25 21.60 3.92
C LEU A 216 4.60 20.41 3.20
N PHE A 217 5.37 19.71 2.37
CA PHE A 217 4.89 18.53 1.66
C PHE A 217 4.39 17.45 2.63
N SER A 218 5.16 17.13 3.67
CA SER A 218 4.74 16.16 4.70
C SER A 218 3.43 16.55 5.39
N LYS A 219 3.24 17.83 5.69
CA LYS A 219 1.98 18.35 6.26
C LYS A 219 0.81 18.23 5.30
N ILE A 220 0.99 18.66 4.05
CA ILE A 220 -0.06 18.59 3.02
C ILE A 220 -0.52 17.14 2.86
N VAL A 221 0.42 16.23 2.66
CA VAL A 221 0.12 14.79 2.53
C VAL A 221 -0.61 14.27 3.77
N HIS A 222 -0.15 14.63 4.97
CA HIS A 222 -0.81 14.20 6.20
C HIS A 222 -2.25 14.73 6.30
N VAL A 223 -2.46 16.04 6.10
CA VAL A 223 -3.78 16.66 6.25
C VAL A 223 -4.75 16.14 5.20
N LEU A 224 -4.29 15.96 3.96
CA LEU A 224 -5.10 15.35 2.90
C LEU A 224 -5.48 13.91 3.25
N ALA A 225 -4.53 13.09 3.71
CA ALA A 225 -4.81 11.71 4.12
C ALA A 225 -5.80 11.66 5.29
N LEU A 226 -5.61 12.50 6.31
CA LEU A 226 -6.47 12.53 7.47
C LEU A 226 -7.88 13.06 7.16
N GLY A 227 -7.97 14.10 6.34
CA GLY A 227 -9.23 14.67 5.88
C GLY A 227 -10.00 13.69 4.99
N LEU A 228 -9.32 12.99 4.07
CA LEU A 228 -9.94 11.95 3.26
C LEU A 228 -10.43 10.80 4.14
N TRP A 229 -9.62 10.33 5.08
CA TRP A 229 -10.01 9.25 6.01
C TRP A 229 -11.27 9.61 6.80
N PHE A 230 -11.24 10.77 7.47
CA PHE A 230 -12.38 11.28 8.22
C PHE A 230 -13.62 11.44 7.33
N GLY A 231 -13.46 12.09 6.18
CA GLY A 231 -14.53 12.33 5.23
C GLY A 231 -15.18 11.04 4.72
N THR A 232 -14.38 10.03 4.36
CA THR A 232 -14.91 8.74 3.92
C THR A 232 -15.64 7.99 5.04
N ALA A 233 -15.12 8.03 6.27
CA ALA A 233 -15.75 7.37 7.42
C ALA A 233 -17.09 8.02 7.76
N CYS A 234 -17.14 9.36 7.80
CA CYS A 234 -18.39 10.11 8.00
C CYS A 234 -19.39 9.87 6.87
N PHE A 235 -18.95 10.00 5.61
CA PHE A 235 -19.80 9.80 4.44
C PHE A 235 -20.42 8.41 4.45
N PHE A 236 -19.61 7.37 4.65
CA PHE A 236 -20.12 6.00 4.64
C PHE A 236 -21.09 5.74 5.80
N THR A 237 -20.79 6.27 7.00
CA THR A 237 -21.67 6.13 8.17
C THR A 237 -23.05 6.75 7.90
N VAL A 238 -23.11 7.94 7.29
CA VAL A 238 -24.39 8.61 6.98
C VAL A 238 -25.09 8.00 5.77
N ALA A 239 -24.34 7.76 4.69
CA ALA A 239 -24.88 7.23 3.44
C ALA A 239 -25.42 5.81 3.61
N ALA A 240 -24.74 4.96 4.40
CA ALA A 240 -25.23 3.62 4.69
C ALA A 240 -26.59 3.67 5.41
N LEU A 241 -26.73 4.50 6.45
CA LEU A 241 -28.00 4.64 7.17
C LEU A 241 -29.13 5.09 6.24
N SER A 242 -28.89 6.10 5.41
CA SER A 242 -29.88 6.60 4.45
C SER A 242 -30.27 5.52 3.43
N LEU A 243 -29.32 4.73 2.94
CA LEU A 243 -29.57 3.68 1.96
C LEU A 243 -30.39 2.53 2.57
N PHE A 244 -30.01 2.04 3.75
CA PHE A 244 -30.77 1.02 4.46
C PHE A 244 -32.20 1.49 4.75
N GLN A 245 -32.35 2.71 5.25
CA GLN A 245 -33.66 3.30 5.50
C GLN A 245 -34.52 3.43 4.22
N THR A 246 -33.89 3.73 3.08
CA THR A 246 -34.58 3.81 1.79
C THR A 246 -35.12 2.45 1.37
N PHE A 247 -34.28 1.41 1.34
CA PHE A 247 -34.73 0.06 0.97
C PHE A 247 -35.76 -0.52 1.96
N GLU A 248 -35.60 -0.27 3.25
CA GLU A 248 -36.59 -0.64 4.26
C GLU A 248 -37.92 0.06 3.98
N THR A 249 -37.91 1.37 3.73
CA THR A 249 -39.14 2.13 3.44
C THR A 249 -39.81 1.66 2.15
N GLU A 250 -39.04 1.41 1.08
CA GLU A 250 -39.58 0.86 -0.17
C GLU A 250 -40.16 -0.54 0.02
N SER A 251 -39.54 -1.39 0.84
CA SER A 251 -40.03 -2.73 1.14
C SER A 251 -41.36 -2.74 1.91
N LEU A 252 -41.64 -1.70 2.68
CA LEU A 252 -42.86 -1.60 3.48
C LEU A 252 -44.08 -1.17 2.66
N LYS A 253 -43.89 -0.58 1.47
CA LYS A 253 -44.98 -0.15 0.60
C LYS A 253 -45.79 -1.33 0.06
N ASP A 254 -47.06 -1.05 -0.23
CA ASP A 254 -47.95 -1.97 -0.92
C ASP A 254 -47.47 -2.27 -2.34
N LYS A 255 -47.91 -3.42 -2.88
CA LYS A 255 -47.39 -3.96 -4.14
C LYS A 255 -47.54 -2.98 -5.30
N GLU A 256 -48.63 -2.22 -5.37
CA GLU A 256 -48.87 -1.23 -6.43
C GLU A 256 -47.99 0.02 -6.30
N ALA A 257 -47.53 0.34 -5.08
CA ALA A 257 -46.73 1.53 -4.79
C ALA A 257 -45.22 1.29 -4.83
N ARG A 258 -44.78 0.03 -5.02
CA ARG A 258 -43.36 -0.33 -5.14
C ARG A 258 -42.84 -0.16 -6.56
N PRO A 259 -41.55 0.20 -6.73
CA PRO A 259 -40.92 0.17 -8.04
C PRO A 259 -40.99 -1.22 -8.68
N LEU A 260 -41.17 -1.26 -10.00
CA LEU A 260 -41.24 -2.50 -10.80
C LEU A 260 -40.03 -3.43 -10.61
N TRP A 261 -38.86 -2.86 -10.35
CA TRP A 261 -37.61 -3.60 -10.13
C TRP A 261 -37.43 -4.12 -8.70
N PHE A 262 -38.33 -3.78 -7.76
CA PHE A 262 -38.27 -4.21 -6.36
C PHE A 262 -39.51 -5.01 -5.91
N PRO A 263 -39.83 -6.13 -6.58
CA PRO A 263 -40.91 -7.01 -6.13
C PRO A 263 -40.51 -7.79 -4.87
N LEU A 264 -41.44 -7.94 -3.93
CA LEU A 264 -41.24 -8.78 -2.74
C LEU A 264 -41.93 -10.14 -2.90
N PRO A 265 -41.28 -11.24 -2.53
CA PRO A 265 -41.91 -12.57 -2.45
C PRO A 265 -43.07 -12.59 -1.45
N GLU A 266 -44.07 -13.44 -1.68
CA GLU A 266 -45.28 -13.54 -0.85
C GLU A 266 -44.97 -14.06 0.57
N GLU A 267 -43.87 -14.78 0.73
CA GLU A 267 -43.40 -15.30 2.01
C GLU A 267 -43.13 -14.19 3.03
N TYR A 268 -42.72 -13.00 2.57
CA TYR A 268 -42.49 -11.83 3.43
C TYR A 268 -43.78 -11.10 3.83
N ALA A 269 -44.94 -11.49 3.29
CA ALA A 269 -46.24 -10.99 3.73
C ALA A 269 -46.85 -11.80 4.89
N LYS A 270 -46.23 -12.93 5.26
CA LYS A 270 -46.65 -13.77 6.39
C LYS A 270 -46.28 -13.12 7.72
N GLU A 271 -46.89 -13.60 8.80
CA GLU A 271 -46.48 -13.22 10.16
C GLU A 271 -45.08 -13.78 10.47
N PRO A 272 -44.28 -13.08 11.31
CA PRO A 272 -42.98 -13.56 11.75
C PRO A 272 -43.07 -14.95 12.43
N PRO A 273 -42.22 -15.92 12.05
CA PRO A 273 -42.23 -17.26 12.65
C PRO A 273 -41.92 -17.29 14.16
N SER A 274 -41.26 -16.24 14.67
CA SER A 274 -40.97 -16.07 16.10
C SER A 274 -40.72 -14.60 16.43
N ALA A 275 -40.70 -14.25 17.74
CA ALA A 275 -40.41 -12.90 18.22
C ALA A 275 -38.97 -12.41 17.91
N ARG A 276 -38.07 -13.29 17.48
CA ARG A 276 -36.71 -12.92 17.07
C ARG A 276 -36.62 -12.55 15.58
N PHE A 277 -37.69 -12.77 14.82
CA PHE A 277 -37.84 -12.25 13.46
C PHE A 277 -38.39 -10.81 13.50
N PRO A 278 -37.94 -9.93 12.60
CA PRO A 278 -38.46 -8.58 12.45
C PRO A 278 -39.94 -8.59 12.11
N ASP A 279 -40.68 -7.69 12.73
CA ASP A 279 -42.04 -7.38 12.38
C ASP A 279 -42.12 -5.94 11.86
N PRO A 280 -42.60 -5.70 10.62
CA PRO A 280 -42.97 -6.69 9.61
C PRO A 280 -41.75 -7.32 8.92
N LEU A 281 -41.87 -8.58 8.48
CA LEU A 281 -40.81 -9.32 7.76
C LEU A 281 -40.33 -8.60 6.51
N ARG A 282 -41.20 -7.86 5.82
CA ARG A 282 -40.85 -7.08 4.63
C ARG A 282 -39.67 -6.13 4.89
N LYS A 283 -39.60 -5.54 6.09
CA LYS A 283 -38.50 -4.66 6.49
C LYS A 283 -37.15 -5.36 6.37
N GLU A 284 -37.08 -6.61 6.80
CA GLU A 284 -35.85 -7.41 6.69
C GLU A 284 -35.40 -7.57 5.25
N GLN A 285 -36.33 -7.83 4.33
CA GLN A 285 -35.99 -7.97 2.92
C GLN A 285 -35.42 -6.66 2.35
N GLY A 286 -35.92 -5.51 2.80
CA GLY A 286 -35.31 -4.21 2.56
C GLY A 286 -33.87 -4.12 3.06
N SER A 287 -33.62 -4.48 4.33
CA SER A 287 -32.26 -4.47 4.91
C SER A 287 -31.32 -5.44 4.19
N ARG A 288 -31.80 -6.61 3.75
CA ARG A 288 -31.02 -7.60 2.96
C ARG A 288 -30.64 -7.03 1.60
N ALA A 289 -31.58 -6.40 0.89
CA ALA A 289 -31.32 -5.76 -0.40
C ALA A 289 -30.28 -4.63 -0.28
N ALA A 290 -30.40 -3.77 0.75
CA ALA A 290 -29.40 -2.75 1.05
C ALA A 290 -28.02 -3.37 1.32
N GLY A 291 -27.97 -4.44 2.12
CA GLY A 291 -26.73 -5.15 2.43
C GLY A 291 -26.04 -5.74 1.19
N ALA A 292 -26.80 -6.26 0.23
CA ALA A 292 -26.29 -6.75 -1.05
C ALA A 292 -25.74 -5.62 -1.93
N ALA A 293 -26.41 -4.46 -1.96
CA ALA A 293 -25.96 -3.29 -2.70
C ALA A 293 -24.69 -2.66 -2.11
N VAL A 294 -24.57 -2.61 -0.78
CA VAL A 294 -23.43 -2.00 -0.07
C VAL A 294 -22.24 -2.95 0.03
N GLY A 295 -22.47 -4.27 0.07
CA GLY A 295 -21.44 -5.30 0.24
C GLY A 295 -20.15 -5.06 -0.58
N PRO A 296 -20.24 -4.91 -1.91
CA PRO A 296 -19.08 -4.67 -2.76
C PRO A 296 -18.28 -3.39 -2.47
N ILE A 297 -18.90 -2.41 -1.80
CA ILE A 297 -18.27 -1.12 -1.47
C ILE A 297 -17.26 -1.28 -0.31
N PHE A 298 -17.45 -2.26 0.59
CA PHE A 298 -16.60 -2.42 1.78
C PHE A 298 -15.11 -2.63 1.45
N VAL A 299 -14.79 -3.34 0.36
CA VAL A 299 -13.40 -3.52 -0.08
C VAL A 299 -12.73 -2.18 -0.37
N TRP A 300 -13.43 -1.26 -1.05
CA TRP A 300 -12.93 0.08 -1.34
C TRP A 300 -12.89 0.94 -0.08
N TYR A 301 -13.92 0.86 0.74
CA TYR A 301 -14.01 1.60 2.01
C TYR A 301 -12.81 1.29 2.92
N TYR A 302 -12.57 0.02 3.23
CA TYR A 302 -11.44 -0.39 4.08
C TYR A 302 -10.09 -0.16 3.39
N GLY A 303 -10.01 -0.33 2.06
CA GLY A 303 -8.79 -0.04 1.29
C GLY A 303 -8.37 1.44 1.37
N ILE A 304 -9.31 2.36 1.17
CA ILE A 304 -9.06 3.81 1.28
C ILE A 304 -8.68 4.17 2.71
N GLN A 305 -9.39 3.64 3.70
CA GLN A 305 -9.07 3.86 5.10
C GLN A 305 -7.67 3.38 5.47
N ALA A 306 -7.30 2.16 5.07
CA ALA A 306 -5.98 1.60 5.36
C ALA A 306 -4.87 2.44 4.73
N GLY A 307 -5.04 2.88 3.48
CA GLY A 307 -4.10 3.76 2.80
C GLY A 307 -3.91 5.09 3.54
N CYS A 308 -5.00 5.75 3.90
CA CYS A 308 -4.96 7.01 4.64
C CYS A 308 -4.38 6.85 6.04
N ALA A 309 -4.71 5.75 6.72
CA ALA A 309 -4.23 5.42 8.04
C ALA A 309 -2.72 5.21 8.08
N VAL A 310 -2.19 4.44 7.13
CA VAL A 310 -0.74 4.23 6.99
C VAL A 310 0.00 5.54 6.72
N VAL A 311 -0.48 6.36 5.77
CA VAL A 311 0.14 7.66 5.45
C VAL A 311 0.13 8.59 6.66
N SER A 312 -1.00 8.67 7.36
CA SER A 312 -1.16 9.51 8.55
C SER A 312 -0.28 9.04 9.71
N ALA A 313 -0.22 7.73 9.95
CA ALA A 313 0.62 7.13 10.99
C ALA A 313 2.12 7.34 10.71
N ILE A 314 2.58 7.10 9.48
CA ILE A 314 3.99 7.28 9.08
C ILE A 314 4.44 8.73 9.28
N THR A 315 3.63 9.68 8.82
CA THR A 315 3.95 11.11 8.96
C THR A 315 3.89 11.57 10.42
N ALA A 316 2.93 11.08 11.21
CA ALA A 316 2.86 11.35 12.64
C ALA A 316 4.06 10.79 13.42
N LEU A 317 4.46 9.54 13.15
CA LEU A 317 5.66 8.92 13.72
C LEU A 317 6.93 9.68 13.31
N GLY A 318 7.01 10.10 12.05
CA GLY A 318 8.07 10.97 11.55
C GLY A 318 8.24 12.20 12.43
N TRP A 319 7.16 12.89 12.78
CA TRP A 319 7.22 14.04 13.68
C TRP A 319 7.49 13.68 15.14
N TRP A 320 6.94 12.59 15.67
CA TRP A 320 7.23 12.13 17.03
C TRP A 320 8.73 11.90 17.24
N PHE A 321 9.38 11.14 16.36
CA PHE A 321 10.81 10.87 16.51
C PHE A 321 11.70 12.09 16.20
N SER A 322 11.17 13.10 15.53
CA SER A 322 11.95 14.27 15.10
C SER A 322 11.78 15.50 15.98
N ARG A 323 10.71 15.58 16.77
CA ARG A 323 10.36 16.78 17.53
C ARG A 323 10.01 16.41 18.96
N LYS A 324 10.61 17.13 19.91
CA LYS A 324 10.27 17.03 21.32
C LYS A 324 8.91 17.71 21.56
N GLY A 325 7.96 17.00 22.16
CA GLY A 325 6.65 17.52 22.51
C GLY A 325 5.63 16.42 22.77
N ARG A 326 4.65 16.70 23.63
CA ARG A 326 3.60 15.74 24.01
C ARG A 326 2.61 15.48 22.86
N VAL A 327 2.29 16.51 22.09
CA VAL A 327 1.25 16.47 21.04
C VAL A 327 1.62 15.56 19.86
N PRO A 328 2.84 15.60 19.29
CA PRO A 328 3.23 14.66 18.24
C PRO A 328 3.14 13.19 18.68
N GLY A 329 3.54 12.90 19.93
CA GLY A 329 3.47 11.54 20.49
C GLY A 329 2.04 11.06 20.67
N VAL A 330 1.18 11.86 21.32
CA VAL A 330 -0.24 11.53 21.50
C VAL A 330 -0.93 11.27 20.15
N ARG A 331 -0.70 12.15 19.17
CA ARG A 331 -1.29 12.01 17.84
C ARG A 331 -0.82 10.76 17.10
N ALA A 332 0.47 10.43 17.19
CA ALA A 332 0.99 9.20 16.60
C ALA A 332 0.36 7.95 17.24
N VAL A 333 0.19 7.92 18.57
CA VAL A 333 -0.49 6.83 19.27
C VAL A 333 -1.94 6.70 18.81
N LEU A 334 -2.70 7.80 18.74
CA LEU A 334 -4.10 7.79 18.28
C LEU A 334 -4.21 7.23 16.86
N LEU A 335 -3.34 7.65 15.94
CA LEU A 335 -3.36 7.19 14.54
C LEU A 335 -2.92 5.74 14.39
N LEU A 336 -2.02 5.25 15.25
CA LEU A 336 -1.63 3.82 15.28
C LEU A 336 -2.76 2.95 15.81
N LEU A 337 -3.45 3.39 16.87
CA LEU A 337 -4.64 2.70 17.38
C LEU A 337 -5.76 2.69 16.33
N ALA A 338 -6.00 3.82 15.65
CA ALA A 338 -6.98 3.90 14.58
C ALA A 338 -6.61 3.00 13.38
N LEU A 339 -5.33 2.93 13.01
CA LEU A 339 -4.84 2.01 11.98
C LEU A 339 -5.08 0.54 12.37
N ALA A 340 -4.82 0.17 13.63
CA ALA A 340 -5.12 -1.16 14.14
C ALA A 340 -6.62 -1.45 14.10
N GLY A 341 -7.45 -0.46 14.45
CA GLY A 341 -8.91 -0.53 14.32
C GLY A 341 -9.34 -0.79 12.88
N VAL A 342 -8.81 -0.08 11.88
CA VAL A 342 -9.12 -0.36 10.46
C VAL A 342 -8.81 -1.81 10.08
N GLY A 343 -7.70 -2.37 10.56
CA GLY A 343 -7.35 -3.78 10.35
C GLY A 343 -8.33 -4.75 11.03
N LEU A 344 -8.70 -4.46 12.28
CA LEU A 344 -9.71 -5.21 13.03
C LEU A 344 -11.07 -5.15 12.33
N GLY A 345 -11.54 -3.96 11.98
CA GLY A 345 -12.79 -3.72 11.26
C GLY A 345 -12.87 -4.48 9.95
N TRP A 346 -11.78 -4.54 9.17
CA TRP A 346 -11.74 -5.34 7.95
C TRP A 346 -11.86 -6.85 8.24
N GLY A 347 -11.20 -7.34 9.30
CA GLY A 347 -11.38 -8.73 9.74
C GLY A 347 -12.81 -9.04 10.18
N LEU A 348 -13.42 -8.14 10.95
CA LEU A 348 -14.81 -8.25 11.40
C LEU A 348 -15.79 -8.21 10.22
N GLU A 349 -15.54 -7.38 9.21
CA GLU A 349 -16.37 -7.30 8.01
C GLU A 349 -16.39 -8.63 7.25
N ARG A 350 -15.25 -9.32 7.13
CA ARG A 350 -15.20 -10.65 6.51
C ARG A 350 -16.04 -11.67 7.27
N VAL A 351 -15.93 -11.69 8.59
CA VAL A 351 -16.78 -12.56 9.43
C VAL A 351 -18.26 -12.24 9.21
N VAL A 352 -18.63 -10.95 9.18
CA VAL A 352 -20.00 -10.53 8.89
C VAL A 352 -20.45 -10.96 7.49
N ALA A 353 -19.58 -10.85 6.49
CA ALA A 353 -19.86 -11.25 5.12
C ALA A 353 -20.09 -12.76 5.01
N ASP A 354 -19.23 -13.57 5.63
CA ASP A 354 -19.33 -15.04 5.65
C ASP A 354 -20.62 -15.53 6.34
N LEU A 355 -21.13 -14.77 7.33
CA LEU A 355 -22.39 -15.07 8.01
C LEU A 355 -23.65 -14.68 7.22
N ARG A 356 -23.56 -13.86 6.16
CA ARG A 356 -24.74 -13.39 5.40
C ARG A 356 -25.45 -14.54 4.70
N VAL A 357 -24.72 -15.33 3.91
CA VAL A 357 -25.32 -16.39 3.08
C VAL A 357 -25.98 -17.48 3.93
N PRO A 358 -25.32 -18.02 4.98
CA PRO A 358 -25.96 -19.03 5.83
C PRO A 358 -27.20 -18.51 6.56
N ARG A 359 -27.14 -17.28 7.11
CA ARG A 359 -28.29 -16.64 7.76
C ARG A 359 -29.47 -16.51 6.81
N ASP A 360 -29.19 -16.07 5.59
CA ASP A 360 -30.19 -15.85 4.55
C ASP A 360 -30.85 -17.17 4.12
N GLN A 361 -30.05 -18.21 3.86
CA GLN A 361 -30.55 -19.53 3.48
C GLN A 361 -31.44 -20.16 4.56
N LEU A 362 -31.05 -20.06 5.84
CA LEU A 362 -31.83 -20.58 6.95
C LEU A 362 -33.14 -19.80 7.14
N THR A 363 -33.10 -18.48 6.96
CA THR A 363 -34.30 -17.62 6.98
C THR A 363 -35.25 -18.01 5.85
N ASP A 364 -34.74 -18.16 4.64
CA ASP A 364 -35.54 -18.50 3.46
C ASP A 364 -36.16 -19.91 3.61
N ALA A 365 -35.42 -20.87 4.17
CA ALA A 365 -35.93 -22.23 4.45
C ALA A 365 -37.12 -22.24 5.42
N VAL A 366 -37.06 -21.44 6.49
CA VAL A 366 -38.18 -21.30 7.45
C VAL A 366 -39.38 -20.65 6.77
N LEU A 367 -39.18 -19.57 6.01
CA LEU A 367 -40.26 -18.82 5.36
C LEU A 367 -40.98 -19.61 4.24
N GLN A 368 -40.24 -20.49 3.56
CA GLN A 368 -40.75 -21.42 2.55
C GLN A 368 -41.38 -22.68 3.16
N GLY A 369 -41.31 -22.86 4.48
CA GLY A 369 -41.86 -24.04 5.16
C GLY A 369 -41.05 -25.32 4.96
N ALA A 370 -39.78 -25.21 4.57
CA ALA A 370 -38.89 -26.36 4.36
C ALA A 370 -38.48 -27.04 5.68
N THR A 371 -38.59 -26.35 6.81
CA THR A 371 -38.34 -26.87 8.16
C THR A 371 -39.34 -26.29 9.16
N SER A 372 -39.76 -27.09 10.14
CA SER A 372 -40.56 -26.63 11.29
C SER A 372 -39.69 -26.11 12.45
N ASP A 373 -38.39 -26.40 12.43
CA ASP A 373 -37.45 -25.92 13.45
C ASP A 373 -36.91 -24.53 13.06
N VAL A 374 -37.26 -23.54 13.88
CA VAL A 374 -36.89 -22.13 13.69
C VAL A 374 -35.56 -21.79 14.40
N GLN A 375 -35.11 -22.62 15.34
CA GLN A 375 -33.95 -22.35 16.20
C GLN A 375 -32.66 -22.07 15.41
N PRO A 376 -32.31 -22.84 14.36
CA PRO A 376 -31.08 -22.60 13.59
C PRO A 376 -31.09 -21.23 12.89
N ALA A 377 -32.24 -20.79 12.40
CA ALA A 377 -32.38 -19.47 11.78
C ALA A 377 -32.21 -18.35 12.82
N GLU A 378 -32.80 -18.50 14.01
CA GLU A 378 -32.60 -17.54 15.11
C GLU A 378 -31.13 -17.42 15.53
N ASP A 379 -30.43 -18.55 15.66
CA ASP A 379 -29.04 -18.58 16.08
C ASP A 379 -28.14 -17.91 15.03
N ALA A 380 -28.37 -18.18 13.75
CA ALA A 380 -27.65 -17.54 12.65
C ALA A 380 -27.86 -16.01 12.62
N ARG A 381 -29.10 -15.55 12.87
CA ARG A 381 -29.41 -14.12 13.00
C ARG A 381 -28.71 -13.49 14.20
N ALA A 382 -28.78 -14.14 15.36
CA ALA A 382 -28.14 -13.66 16.59
C ALA A 382 -26.62 -13.55 16.42
N ALA A 383 -26.00 -14.51 15.74
CA ALA A 383 -24.58 -14.47 15.39
C ALA A 383 -24.28 -13.28 14.47
N PHE A 384 -25.04 -13.12 13.38
CA PHE A 384 -24.89 -11.99 12.45
C PHE A 384 -25.00 -10.64 13.16
N VAL A 385 -26.05 -10.43 13.96
CA VAL A 385 -26.30 -9.17 14.69
C VAL A 385 -25.15 -8.86 15.64
N ARG A 386 -24.63 -9.87 16.35
CA ARG A 386 -23.52 -9.70 17.29
C ARG A 386 -22.23 -9.25 16.58
N TRP A 387 -21.83 -9.95 15.53
CA TRP A 387 -20.62 -9.62 14.78
C TRP A 387 -20.73 -8.31 14.02
N HIS A 388 -21.91 -8.01 13.48
CA HIS A 388 -22.19 -6.72 12.86
C HIS A 388 -22.11 -5.57 13.90
N GLY A 389 -22.64 -5.78 15.10
CA GLY A 389 -22.51 -4.84 16.21
C GLY A 389 -21.07 -4.57 16.61
N TYR A 390 -20.22 -5.60 16.68
CA TYR A 390 -18.78 -5.42 16.93
C TYR A 390 -18.09 -4.61 15.82
N SER A 391 -18.42 -4.88 14.55
CA SER A 391 -17.90 -4.11 13.41
C SER A 391 -18.30 -2.62 13.49
N LEU A 392 -19.54 -2.32 13.87
CA LEU A 392 -20.00 -0.94 14.04
C LEU A 392 -19.29 -0.23 15.20
N LEU A 393 -19.13 -0.90 16.34
CA LEU A 393 -18.41 -0.35 17.50
C LEU A 393 -16.97 0.00 17.16
N ASP A 394 -16.26 -0.88 16.44
CA ASP A 394 -14.92 -0.60 15.93
C ASP A 394 -14.89 0.62 15.00
N ASN A 395 -15.83 0.70 14.04
CA ASN A 395 -15.92 1.83 13.13
C ASN A 395 -16.13 3.17 13.87
N PHE A 396 -16.99 3.21 14.90
CA PHE A 396 -17.16 4.41 15.72
C PHE A 396 -15.93 4.74 16.57
N ALA A 397 -15.23 3.73 17.10
CA ALA A 397 -13.99 3.93 17.83
C ALA A 397 -12.89 4.52 16.92
N VAL A 398 -12.73 3.97 15.70
CA VAL A 398 -11.81 4.50 14.68
C VAL A 398 -12.19 5.95 14.33
N LEU A 399 -13.47 6.23 14.07
CA LEU A 399 -13.94 7.57 13.75
C LEU A 399 -13.64 8.57 14.88
N ALA A 400 -13.85 8.19 16.14
CA ALA A 400 -13.53 9.03 17.28
C ALA A 400 -12.02 9.32 17.38
N LEU A 401 -11.17 8.29 17.24
CA LEU A 401 -9.71 8.44 17.24
C LEU A 401 -9.22 9.37 16.11
N VAL A 402 -9.74 9.19 14.90
CA VAL A 402 -9.42 10.02 13.73
C VAL A 402 -9.88 11.45 13.94
N THR A 403 -11.06 11.66 14.52
CA THR A 403 -11.60 12.99 14.83
C THR A 403 -10.69 13.75 15.80
N VAL A 404 -10.27 13.09 16.88
CA VAL A 404 -9.33 13.70 17.85
C VAL A 404 -7.98 13.98 17.19
N ALA A 405 -7.45 13.05 16.39
CA ALA A 405 -6.20 13.24 15.67
C ALA A 405 -6.28 14.41 14.67
N MET A 406 -7.45 14.63 14.06
CA MET A 406 -7.72 15.75 13.14
C MET A 406 -7.79 17.08 13.88
N ALA A 407 -8.46 17.15 15.04
CA ALA A 407 -8.44 18.34 15.88
C ALA A 407 -7.01 18.73 16.30
N LEU A 408 -6.17 17.74 16.63
CA LEU A 408 -4.76 17.95 16.96
C LEU A 408 -3.89 18.34 15.75
N ALA A 409 -4.37 18.20 14.51
CA ALA A 409 -3.63 18.62 13.33
C ALA A 409 -3.46 20.15 13.25
N ALA A 410 -4.30 20.94 13.93
CA ALA A 410 -4.11 22.38 14.06
C ALA A 410 -2.80 22.75 14.79
N GLN A 411 -2.27 21.84 15.61
CA GLN A 411 -1.01 22.01 16.34
C GLN A 411 0.18 21.41 15.57
N LEU A 412 0.03 21.26 14.26
CA LEU A 412 1.10 20.78 13.41
C LEU A 412 2.30 21.74 13.46
N PRO A 413 3.53 21.22 13.52
CA PRO A 413 4.68 22.07 13.81
C PRO A 413 4.93 23.11 12.73
N THR A 414 4.88 24.41 13.02
CA THR A 414 4.97 25.49 12.02
C THR A 414 6.38 25.69 11.46
N ASP A 415 7.42 25.56 12.29
CA ASP A 415 8.79 25.90 11.90
C ASP A 415 9.58 24.68 11.42
N ALA A 416 10.49 24.85 10.46
CA ALA A 416 11.58 23.91 10.27
C ALA A 416 12.39 23.84 11.58
N PRO A 417 12.80 22.66 12.07
CA PRO A 417 13.56 22.60 13.32
C PRO A 417 14.78 23.51 13.19
N ARG A 418 14.89 24.49 14.10
CA ARG A 418 16.14 25.23 14.30
C ARG A 418 17.16 24.18 14.69
N MET A 419 18.08 23.86 13.77
CA MET A 419 19.31 23.20 14.14
C MET A 419 19.94 24.12 15.18
N LEU A 420 20.13 23.62 16.40
CA LEU A 420 20.98 24.31 17.36
C LEU A 420 22.32 24.52 16.64
N ASP A 421 22.71 25.78 16.48
CA ASP A 421 24.03 26.17 15.99
C ASP A 421 25.10 25.57 16.91
N HIS A 422 25.51 24.33 16.63
CA HIS A 422 26.70 23.74 17.23
C HIS A 422 27.99 24.14 16.49
N GLU A 423 27.92 25.02 15.49
CA GLU A 423 29.06 25.58 14.75
C GLU A 423 29.53 26.95 15.27
N LYS A 424 29.42 27.22 16.57
CA LYS A 424 30.12 28.35 17.23
C LYS A 424 30.86 27.94 18.49
N LYS A 425 31.73 26.93 18.42
CA LYS A 425 32.78 26.67 19.42
C LYS A 425 33.97 25.90 18.82
N ILE A 426 34.55 26.40 17.73
CA ILE A 426 35.98 26.17 17.41
C ILE A 426 36.49 27.46 16.75
N VAL A 427 36.99 28.38 17.57
CA VAL A 427 38.06 29.32 17.21
C VAL A 427 39.14 29.11 18.25
#